data_AF-A0A2U8P2E4-F1
#
_entry.id   AF-A0A2U8P2E4-F1
#
_cell.length_a   1.000
_cell.length_b   1.000
_cell.length_c   1.000
_cell.angle_alpha   90.00
_cell.angle_beta   90.00
_cell.angle_gamma   90.00
#
_symmetry.space_group_name_H-M   'P 1'
#
loop_
_entity.id
_entity.type
_entity.pdbx_description
1 polymer ?
#
loop_
_entity_poly.entity_id
_entity_poly.type
_entity_poly.pdbx_seq_one_letter_code
_entity_poly.pdbx_strand_id
1 'polypeptide(L)'
;MDRFVLTDAQWAKMEPLCLGKPGDPGRSGKLFVEAALWIARTGSPWRDLPRAFGNWITAYTRFRDWAKAGVWKRMFDAVSDEPDMEYVMVCRSFDLI
;
A
#
# COMPACT_ATOMS: atom_id res chain seq x y z
N MET A 1 17.48 -5.33 8.68
CA MET A 1 17.67 -5.90 7.33
C MET A 1 16.86 -7.19 7.33
N ASP A 2 15.74 -7.37 6.64
CA ASP A 2 15.16 -6.78 5.43
C ASP A 2 13.73 -6.28 5.73
N ARG A 3 13.41 -5.01 5.41
CA ARG A 3 12.09 -4.44 5.77
C ARG A 3 11.33 -3.89 4.56
N PHE A 4 11.52 -4.50 3.41
CA PHE A 4 10.86 -4.16 2.16
C PHE A 4 10.53 -5.48 1.47
N VAL A 5 9.32 -5.98 1.74
CA VAL A 5 8.87 -7.33 1.35
C VAL A 5 8.37 -7.37 -0.09
N LEU A 6 8.12 -6.21 -0.70
CA LEU A 6 7.62 -6.17 -2.06
C LEU A 6 8.77 -6.52 -3.01
N THR A 7 8.67 -7.69 -3.63
CA THR A 7 9.61 -8.09 -4.67
C THR A 7 9.46 -7.14 -5.87
N ASP A 8 10.53 -6.95 -6.63
CA ASP A 8 10.46 -6.10 -7.83
C ASP A 8 9.50 -6.66 -8.89
N ALA A 9 9.30 -7.98 -8.91
CA ALA A 9 8.31 -8.64 -9.77
C ALA A 9 6.87 -8.29 -9.37
N GLN A 10 6.56 -8.31 -8.07
CA GLN A 10 5.25 -7.86 -7.56
C GLN A 10 5.06 -6.37 -7.82
N TRP A 11 6.09 -5.57 -7.56
CA TRP A 11 6.04 -4.12 -7.82
C TRP A 11 5.78 -3.82 -9.29
N ALA A 12 6.42 -4.53 -10.22
CA ALA A 12 6.22 -4.33 -11.65
C ALA A 12 4.77 -4.57 -12.11
N LYS A 13 4.04 -5.48 -11.44
CA LYS A 13 2.61 -5.70 -11.68
C LYS A 13 1.74 -4.59 -11.07
N MET A 14 2.13 -4.05 -9.92
CA MET A 14 1.37 -3.03 -9.18
C MET A 14 1.62 -1.60 -9.66
N GLU A 15 2.84 -1.28 -10.09
CA GLU A 15 3.26 0.05 -10.55
C GLU A 15 2.32 0.67 -11.60
N PRO A 16 1.87 -0.04 -12.65
CA PRO A 16 0.96 0.55 -13.65
C PRO A 16 -0.43 0.87 -13.10
N LEU A 17 -0.81 0.30 -11.96
CA LEU A 17 -2.11 0.50 -11.31
C LEU A 17 -2.07 1.66 -10.29
N CYS A 18 -0.89 2.20 -10.00
CA CYS A 18 -0.73 3.39 -9.16
C CYS A 18 -1.43 4.60 -9.80
N LEU A 19 -2.15 5.39 -8.99
CA LEU A 19 -2.68 6.68 -9.44
C LEU A 19 -1.53 7.69 -9.60
N GLY A 20 -1.49 8.36 -10.76
CA GLY A 20 -0.53 9.42 -11.10
C GLY A 20 0.35 9.08 -12.31
N LYS A 21 0.74 10.10 -13.09
CA LYS A 21 1.66 9.99 -14.23
C LYS A 21 3.12 9.85 -13.75
N PRO A 22 4.02 9.22 -14.53
CA PRO A 22 5.45 9.28 -14.29
C PRO A 22 5.92 10.75 -14.18
N GLY A 23 6.47 11.14 -13.03
CA GLY A 23 6.93 12.51 -12.76
C GLY A 23 5.99 13.37 -11.91
N ASP A 24 4.78 12.90 -11.57
CA ASP A 24 3.90 13.66 -10.67
C ASP A 24 4.52 13.77 -9.26
N PRO A 25 4.55 14.97 -8.65
CA PRO A 25 4.89 15.14 -7.24
C PRO A 25 3.95 14.28 -6.39
N GLY A 26 4.47 13.17 -5.88
CA GLY A 26 3.67 12.19 -5.17
C GLY A 26 3.07 11.09 -6.05
N ARG A 27 3.61 10.75 -7.22
CA ARG A 27 3.43 9.38 -7.73
C ARG A 27 3.86 8.43 -6.62
N SER A 28 2.97 7.53 -6.21
CA SER A 28 3.23 6.60 -5.13
C SER A 28 4.40 5.69 -5.52
N GLY A 29 5.54 5.91 -4.90
CA GLY A 29 6.67 5.00 -5.02
C GLY A 29 6.41 3.71 -4.26
N LYS A 30 7.21 2.70 -4.56
CA LYS A 30 7.26 1.39 -3.87
C LYS A 30 7.13 1.55 -2.34
N LEU A 31 7.83 2.54 -1.79
CA LEU A 31 7.84 2.90 -0.37
C LEU A 31 6.45 3.14 0.25
N PHE A 32 5.52 3.78 -0.47
CA PHE A 32 4.17 4.04 0.03
C PHE A 32 3.34 2.76 0.11
N VAL A 33 3.41 1.93 -0.93
CA VAL A 33 2.72 0.64 -0.94
C VAL A 33 3.30 -0.27 0.15
N GLU A 34 4.61 -0.24 0.35
CA GLU A 34 5.27 -0.95 1.45
C GLU A 34 4.83 -0.45 2.83
N ALA A 35 4.63 0.85 2.99
CA ALA A 35 4.09 1.43 4.23
C ALA A 35 2.67 0.90 4.52
N ALA A 36 1.81 0.89 3.50
CA ALA A 36 0.45 0.38 3.61
C ALA A 36 0.43 -1.12 3.94
N LEU A 37 1.28 -1.92 3.28
CA LEU A 37 1.44 -3.34 3.56
C LEU A 37 2.00 -3.60 4.96
N TRP A 38 2.91 -2.75 5.45
CA TRP A 38 3.44 -2.85 6.81
C TRP A 38 2.33 -2.64 7.85
N ILE A 39 1.48 -1.62 7.67
CA ILE A 39 0.31 -1.38 8.53
C ILE A 39 -0.65 -2.57 8.46
N ALA A 40 -0.94 -3.07 7.25
CA ALA A 40 -1.85 -4.19 7.07
C ALA A 40 -1.36 -5.47 7.77
N ARG A 41 -0.06 -5.75 7.69
CA ARG A 41 0.55 -6.94 8.32
C ARG A 41 0.63 -6.82 9.84
N THR A 42 0.96 -5.64 10.34
CA THR A 42 1.19 -5.44 11.78
C THR A 42 -0.09 -5.12 12.54
N GLY A 43 -1.15 -4.68 11.85
CA GLY A 43 -2.36 -4.14 12.48
C GLY A 43 -2.08 -2.89 13.33
N SER A 44 -0.89 -2.30 13.23
CA SER A 44 -0.50 -1.15 14.04
C SER A 44 -1.26 0.10 13.61
N PRO A 45 -1.54 1.03 14.54
CA PRO A 45 -2.16 2.29 14.18
C PRO A 45 -1.23 3.08 13.27
N TRP A 46 -1.80 3.86 12.33
CA TRP A 46 -1.04 4.71 11.42
C TRP A 46 -0.04 5.65 12.12
N ARG A 47 -0.35 6.08 13.36
CA ARG A 47 0.52 6.94 14.16
C ARG A 47 1.87 6.31 14.50
N ASP A 48 1.95 4.98 14.49
CA ASP A 48 3.16 4.22 14.79
C ASP A 48 3.95 3.86 13.52
N LEU A 49 3.51 4.37 12.35
CA LEU A 49 4.22 4.16 11.10
C LEU A 49 5.68 4.64 11.24
N PRO A 50 6.67 3.78 10.95
CA PRO A 50 8.07 4.16 11.03
C PRO A 50 8.36 5.39 10.16
N ARG A 51 9.13 6.34 10.70
CA ARG A 51 9.53 7.58 9.99
C ARG A 51 10.23 7.32 8.66
N ALA A 52 10.82 6.14 8.47
CA ALA A 52 11.41 5.70 7.20
C ALA A 52 10.42 5.70 6.02
N PHE A 53 9.12 5.56 6.30
CA PHE A 53 8.06 5.63 5.28
C PHE A 53 7.52 7.05 5.05
N GLY A 54 8.00 8.03 5.82
CA GLY A 54 7.57 9.43 5.75
C GLY A 54 6.50 9.79 6.79
N ASN A 55 5.75 10.85 6.50
CA ASN A 55 4.73 11.39 7.41
C ASN A 55 3.46 10.52 7.37
N TRP A 56 3.07 9.98 8.53
CA TRP A 56 1.90 9.12 8.66
C TRP A 56 0.58 9.78 8.26
N ILE A 57 0.44 11.10 8.44
CA ILE A 57 -0.80 11.83 8.08
C ILE A 57 -0.99 11.82 6.56
N THR A 58 0.10 12.09 5.84
CA THR A 58 0.13 12.07 4.37
C THR A 58 -0.12 10.66 3.85
N ALA A 59 0.53 9.66 4.46
CA ALA A 59 0.35 8.25 4.09
C ALA A 59 -1.11 7.80 4.31
N TYR A 60 -1.68 8.10 5.48
CA TYR A 60 -3.07 7.75 5.80
C TYR A 60 -4.07 8.42 4.86
N THR A 61 -3.93 9.74 4.64
CA THR A 61 -4.85 10.49 3.75
C THR A 61 -4.86 9.88 2.35
N ARG A 62 -3.67 9.61 1.81
CA ARG A 62 -3.52 8.98 0.50
C ARG A 62 -4.08 7.55 0.46
N PHE A 63 -3.79 6.75 1.48
CA PHE A 63 -4.29 5.38 1.58
C PHE A 63 -5.83 5.37 1.54
N ARG A 64 -6.45 6.29 2.28
CA ARG A 64 -7.89 6.49 2.32
C ARG A 64 -8.45 6.86 0.94
N ASP A 65 -7.81 7.79 0.23
CA ASP A 65 -8.26 8.23 -1.08
C ASP A 65 -8.14 7.09 -2.12
N TRP A 66 -7.08 6.27 -2.03
CA TRP A 66 -6.90 5.08 -2.87
C TRP A 66 -7.91 3.98 -2.57
N ALA A 67 -8.31 3.82 -1.29
CA ALA A 67 -9.38 2.90 -0.89
C ALA A 67 -10.71 3.34 -1.50
N LYS A 68 -11.06 4.63 -1.40
CA LYS A 68 -12.28 5.18 -2.02
C LYS A 68 -12.28 5.06 -3.54
N ALA A 69 -11.11 5.20 -4.18
CA ALA A 69 -10.96 5.03 -5.62
C ALA A 69 -10.90 3.55 -6.07
N GLY A 70 -10.91 2.59 -5.14
CA GLY A 70 -10.83 1.15 -5.45
C GLY A 70 -9.48 0.69 -6.00
N VAL A 71 -8.42 1.48 -5.83
CA VAL A 71 -7.08 1.20 -6.37
C VAL A 71 -6.47 -0.03 -5.72
N TRP A 72 -6.59 -0.13 -4.39
CA TRP A 72 -6.06 -1.26 -3.63
C TRP A 72 -6.64 -2.59 -4.12
N LYS A 73 -7.96 -2.65 -4.30
CA LYS A 73 -8.63 -3.83 -4.84
C LYS A 73 -8.04 -4.25 -6.19
N ARG A 74 -7.87 -3.31 -7.13
CA ARG A 74 -7.28 -3.59 -8.45
C ARG A 74 -5.84 -4.07 -8.36
N MET A 75 -5.05 -3.49 -7.46
CA MET A 75 -3.67 -3.91 -7.22
C MET A 75 -3.59 -5.33 -6.67
N PHE A 76 -4.44 -5.66 -5.70
CA PHE A 76 -4.49 -7.01 -5.13
C PHE A 76 -5.01 -8.03 -6.14
N ASP A 77 -6.06 -7.71 -6.90
CA ASP A 77 -6.57 -8.58 -7.97
C ASP A 77 -5.47 -8.91 -9.00
N ALA A 78 -4.58 -7.96 -9.31
CA ALA A 78 -3.46 -8.15 -10.24
C ALA A 78 -2.31 -9.03 -9.69
N VAL A 79 -2.25 -9.25 -8.37
CA VAL A 79 -1.22 -10.03 -7.68
C VAL A 79 -1.80 -11.24 -6.93
N SER A 80 -3.13 -11.44 -6.96
CA SER A 80 -3.91 -12.43 -6.18
C SER A 80 -3.59 -13.91 -6.47
N ASP A 81 -2.72 -14.20 -7.43
CA ASP A 81 -2.19 -15.56 -7.64
C ASP A 81 -1.19 -15.98 -6.54
N GLU A 82 -0.83 -15.05 -5.63
CA GLU A 82 0.21 -15.24 -4.62
C GLU A 82 -0.39 -15.36 -3.18
N PRO A 83 -0.07 -16.43 -2.43
CA PRO A 83 -0.77 -16.83 -1.20
C PRO A 83 -0.60 -15.84 -0.01
N ASP A 84 0.42 -15.00 -0.02
CA ASP A 84 0.70 -14.06 1.07
C ASP A 84 -0.24 -12.84 1.13
N MET A 85 -1.02 -12.57 0.07
CA MET A 85 -1.90 -11.39 0.00
C MET A 85 -3.31 -11.62 0.57
N GLU A 86 -3.71 -12.87 0.82
CA GLU A 86 -5.02 -13.21 1.40
C GLU A 86 -5.25 -12.51 2.76
N TYR A 87 -4.19 -12.36 3.57
CA TYR A 87 -4.25 -11.68 4.88
C TYR A 87 -4.49 -10.17 4.80
N VAL A 88 -4.09 -9.51 3.70
CA VAL A 88 -4.20 -8.05 3.56
C VAL A 88 -5.65 -7.62 3.28
N MET A 89 -6.43 -8.49 2.62
CA MET A 89 -7.86 -8.29 2.36
C MET A 89 -8.71 -8.27 3.64
N VAL A 90 -8.20 -8.83 4.75
CA VAL A 90 -8.88 -8.90 6.07
C VAL A 90 -8.53 -7.71 6.97
N CYS A 91 -7.91 -6.65 6.43
CA CYS A 91 -7.71 -5.43 7.20
C CYS A 91 -9.03 -4.70 7.45
N ARG A 92 -9.61 -4.89 8.65
CA ARG A 92 -10.80 -4.18 9.18
C ARG A 92 -10.74 -2.65 9.09
N SER A 93 -9.59 -2.08 8.75
CA SER A 93 -9.41 -0.65 8.50
C SER A 93 -9.87 -0.20 7.10
N PHE A 94 -10.10 -1.10 6.15
CA PHE A 94 -10.64 -0.75 4.83
C PHE A 94 -12.16 -0.53 4.84
N ASP A 95 -12.90 -1.21 5.72
CA ASP A 95 -14.38 -1.13 5.80
C ASP A 95 -14.91 0.06 6.63
N LEU A 96 -14.04 0.86 7.27
CA LEU A 96 -14.43 1.97 8.15
C LEU A 96 -14.20 3.37 7.55
N ILE A 97 -14.05 3.51 6.23
CA ILE A 97 -13.67 4.75 5.52
C ILE A 97 -14.77 5.27 4.59
#